data_AF-A0A7C6W2H0-F1
#
_entry.id   AF-A0A7C6W2H0-F1
#
_cell.length_a   1.000
_cell.length_b   1.000
_cell.length_c   1.000
_cell.angle_alpha   90.00
_cell.angle_beta   90.00
_cell.angle_gamma   90.00
#
_symmetry.space_group_name_H-M   'P 1'
#
loop_
_entity.id
_entity.type
_entity.pdbx_description
1 polymer ?
#
loop_
_entity_poly.entity_id
_entity_poly.type
_entity_poly.pdbx_seq_one_letter_code
_entity_poly.pdbx_strand_id
1 'polypeptide(L)'
;MDQASTINMKALSNINRIQVRNETLMLLLNLYESKGKTFYYNELFKKDFDAFVNITIEEDIISFSKLLNLDLTDARIRLCAKRDFVPKNKNEQLLLNIKTIISRIQENHTSFELISNEAFELSKMLAKDFEPIKWGRRLKETDSLYKSKSYVSKREDLDSLIELLNTTIRKKNYELTNVLTNFYVDFINMEIFDNHNDLVALIFLYTMLFKNFEIFSYVSFFKYFNKNKERWNLALSQAKYNWDSSFSQTDMLSEILFDIMIKSYDEVNRKAYEYEFEKDLNKSDSIENTILKFDKLFTKEEIRINHPTVSDSTINRTLARLRNENKIIPIGTGRSAKWQVIAKNKSNFQQLSFFKENL
;
A
#
# COMPACT_ATOMS: atom_id res chain seq x y z
N MET A 1 35.54 -16.42 -24.13
CA MET A 1 35.21 -15.03 -23.74
C MET A 1 33.86 -14.75 -24.36
N ASP A 2 32.79 -15.16 -23.68
CA ASP A 2 31.44 -14.90 -24.17
C ASP A 2 31.04 -13.50 -23.74
N GLN A 3 30.90 -12.61 -24.72
CA GLN A 3 30.11 -11.40 -24.58
C GLN A 3 28.65 -11.82 -24.54
N ALA A 4 28.20 -12.26 -23.35
CA ALA A 4 26.78 -12.31 -23.06
C ALA A 4 26.24 -10.89 -23.24
N SER A 5 25.28 -10.76 -24.17
CA SER A 5 24.40 -9.61 -24.37
C SER A 5 24.26 -8.79 -23.09
N THR A 6 24.57 -7.49 -23.16
CA THR A 6 24.59 -6.56 -22.03
C THR A 6 23.27 -6.61 -21.25
N ILE A 7 23.20 -7.49 -20.24
CA ILE A 7 22.03 -7.70 -19.41
C ILE A 7 21.89 -6.44 -18.55
N ASN A 8 20.85 -5.65 -18.83
CA ASN A 8 20.56 -4.40 -18.13
C ASN A 8 20.07 -4.61 -16.68
N MET A 9 20.14 -5.82 -16.11
CA MET A 9 19.60 -6.13 -14.78
C MET A 9 20.68 -5.96 -13.72
N LYS A 10 21.07 -4.72 -13.41
CA LYS A 10 22.31 -4.41 -12.69
C LYS A 10 22.20 -4.47 -11.17
N ALA A 11 21.02 -4.23 -10.60
CA ALA A 11 20.78 -4.30 -9.16
C ALA A 11 20.57 -5.76 -8.72
N LEU A 12 19.56 -6.44 -9.26
CA LEU A 12 19.16 -7.78 -8.81
C LEU A 12 20.23 -8.84 -9.10
N SER A 13 20.96 -8.75 -10.21
CA SER A 13 22.04 -9.70 -10.52
C SER A 13 23.23 -9.57 -9.55
N ASN A 14 23.39 -8.41 -8.90
CA ASN A 14 24.46 -8.10 -7.97
C ASN A 14 23.98 -8.03 -6.51
N ILE A 15 22.82 -8.61 -6.21
CA ILE A 15 22.21 -8.61 -4.87
C ILE A 15 23.12 -9.23 -3.80
N ASN A 16 24.07 -10.10 -4.19
CA ASN A 16 25.07 -10.70 -3.29
C ASN A 16 26.02 -9.68 -2.65
N ARG A 17 26.09 -8.45 -3.17
CA ARG A 17 26.92 -7.37 -2.62
C ARG A 17 26.26 -6.66 -1.44
N ILE A 18 24.95 -6.85 -1.26
CA ILE A 18 24.18 -6.21 -0.20
C ILE A 18 24.62 -6.77 1.14
N GLN A 19 25.01 -5.87 2.04
CA GLN A 19 25.36 -6.21 3.41
C GLN A 19 24.24 -5.76 4.33
N VAL A 20 23.62 -6.72 5.02
CA VAL A 20 22.56 -6.43 5.98
C VAL A 20 23.18 -5.91 7.27
N ARG A 21 22.93 -4.64 7.58
CA ARG A 21 23.35 -4.03 8.85
C ARG A 21 22.54 -4.60 10.01
N ASN A 22 23.08 -4.54 11.23
CA ASN A 22 22.39 -5.05 12.41
C ASN A 22 21.03 -4.38 12.64
N GLU A 23 20.94 -3.05 12.43
CA GLU A 23 19.69 -2.30 12.51
C GLU A 23 18.64 -2.81 11.51
N THR A 24 19.05 -3.06 10.26
CA THR A 24 18.21 -3.63 9.20
C THR A 24 17.73 -5.03 9.57
N LEU A 25 18.60 -5.86 10.16
CA LEU A 25 18.25 -7.19 10.65
C LEU A 25 17.18 -7.13 11.75
N MET A 26 17.31 -6.21 12.71
CA MET A 26 16.33 -6.03 13.77
C MET A 26 14.95 -5.59 13.22
N LEU A 27 14.93 -4.69 12.24
CA LEU A 27 13.70 -4.31 11.53
C LEU A 27 13.05 -5.52 10.85
N LEU A 28 13.87 -6.34 10.19
CA LEU A 28 13.41 -7.53 9.51
C LEU A 28 12.79 -8.55 10.49
N LEU A 29 13.45 -8.79 11.62
CA LEU A 29 12.92 -9.70 12.66
C LEU A 29 11.56 -9.21 13.19
N ASN A 30 11.43 -7.91 13.48
CA ASN A 30 10.17 -7.31 13.92
C ASN A 30 9.06 -7.44 12.86
N LEU A 31 9.39 -7.18 11.59
CA LEU A 31 8.47 -7.35 10.47
C LEU A 31 7.96 -8.80 10.39
N TYR A 32 8.85 -9.78 10.45
CA TYR A 32 8.49 -11.20 10.32
C TYR A 32 7.76 -11.73 11.56
N GLU A 33 8.06 -11.23 12.76
CA GLU A 33 7.25 -11.48 13.94
C GLU A 33 5.82 -10.95 13.74
N SER A 34 5.67 -9.73 13.23
CA SER A 34 4.38 -9.14 12.90
C SER A 34 3.65 -9.93 11.80
N LYS A 35 4.38 -10.38 10.78
CA LYS A 35 3.86 -11.24 9.72
C LYS A 35 3.26 -12.53 10.27
N GLY A 36 3.87 -13.12 11.30
CA GLY A 36 3.34 -14.31 11.98
C GLY A 36 1.93 -14.13 12.55
N LYS A 37 1.54 -12.89 12.88
CA LYS A 37 0.20 -12.55 13.41
C LYS A 37 -0.90 -12.51 12.33
N THR A 38 -0.54 -12.56 11.04
CA THR A 38 -1.49 -12.47 9.92
C THR A 38 -2.58 -13.55 9.99
N PHE A 39 -2.24 -14.77 10.39
CA PHE A 39 -3.21 -15.86 10.55
C PHE A 39 -4.32 -15.52 11.56
N TYR A 40 -3.95 -14.90 12.69
CA TYR A 40 -4.91 -14.46 13.70
C TYR A 40 -5.85 -13.38 13.16
N TYR A 41 -5.34 -12.39 12.41
CA TYR A 41 -6.18 -11.35 11.82
C TYR A 41 -7.17 -11.92 10.79
N ASN A 42 -6.72 -12.84 9.93
CA ASN A 42 -7.58 -13.50 8.96
C ASN A 42 -8.74 -14.25 9.62
N GLU A 43 -8.49 -14.99 10.70
CA GLU A 43 -9.55 -15.67 11.44
C GLU A 43 -10.45 -14.69 12.22
N LEU A 44 -9.88 -13.64 12.82
CA LEU A 44 -10.64 -12.64 13.57
C LEU A 44 -11.62 -11.87 12.67
N PHE A 45 -11.17 -11.43 11.49
CA PHE A 45 -11.98 -10.60 10.58
C PHE A 45 -12.84 -11.40 9.60
N LYS A 46 -12.70 -12.74 9.58
CA LYS A 46 -13.37 -13.65 8.63
C LYS A 46 -14.85 -13.37 8.39
N LYS A 47 -15.59 -13.05 9.45
CA LYS A 47 -17.05 -12.81 9.37
C LYS A 47 -17.40 -11.52 8.62
N ASP A 48 -16.55 -10.50 8.74
CA ASP A 48 -16.77 -9.16 8.20
C ASP A 48 -15.68 -8.79 7.16
N PHE A 49 -15.05 -9.81 6.57
CA PHE A 49 -13.91 -9.66 5.65
C PHE A 49 -14.20 -8.68 4.52
N ASP A 50 -15.34 -8.83 3.85
CA ASP A 50 -15.75 -7.94 2.76
C ASP A 50 -15.87 -6.47 3.20
N ALA A 51 -16.28 -6.21 4.45
CA ALA A 51 -16.38 -4.85 4.96
C ALA A 51 -15.00 -4.22 5.13
N PHE A 52 -14.02 -4.97 5.65
CA PHE A 52 -12.64 -4.51 5.76
C PHE A 52 -11.99 -4.29 4.40
N VAL A 53 -12.20 -5.20 3.44
CA VAL A 53 -11.67 -5.07 2.07
C VAL A 53 -12.24 -3.82 1.39
N ASN A 54 -13.56 -3.60 1.48
CA ASN A 54 -14.19 -2.42 0.87
C ASN A 54 -13.63 -1.10 1.44
N ILE A 55 -13.46 -1.01 2.75
CA ILE A 55 -12.86 0.18 3.38
C ILE A 55 -11.40 0.34 3.00
N THR A 56 -10.65 -0.76 2.90
CA THR A 56 -9.25 -0.72 2.47
C THR A 56 -9.12 -0.25 1.03
N ILE A 57 -9.99 -0.72 0.12
CA ILE A 57 -10.07 -0.20 -1.25
C ILE A 57 -10.35 1.30 -1.23
N GLU A 58 -11.33 1.77 -0.44
CA GLU A 58 -11.62 3.20 -0.33
C GLU A 58 -10.40 4.02 0.13
N GLU A 59 -9.72 3.57 1.19
CA GLU A 59 -8.50 4.20 1.70
C GLU A 59 -7.36 4.18 0.67
N ASP A 60 -7.20 3.09 -0.08
CA ASP A 60 -6.24 2.95 -1.17
C ASP A 60 -6.54 3.97 -2.28
N ILE A 61 -7.78 4.10 -2.75
CA ILE A 61 -8.14 5.06 -3.81
C ILE A 61 -7.87 6.50 -3.35
N ILE A 62 -8.22 6.84 -2.12
CA ILE A 62 -7.94 8.16 -1.55
C ILE A 62 -6.43 8.39 -1.47
N SER A 63 -5.68 7.43 -0.96
CA SER A 63 -4.22 7.56 -0.82
C SER A 63 -3.53 7.63 -2.17
N PHE A 64 -3.94 6.80 -3.13
CA PHE A 64 -3.37 6.77 -4.47
C PHE A 64 -3.67 8.06 -5.25
N SER A 65 -4.86 8.65 -5.08
CA SER A 65 -5.16 9.95 -5.68
C SER A 65 -4.23 11.07 -5.20
N LYS A 66 -3.85 11.05 -3.91
CA LYS A 66 -2.85 11.96 -3.33
C LYS A 66 -1.46 11.66 -3.84
N LEU A 67 -1.11 10.37 -4.00
CA LEU A 67 0.16 9.96 -4.56
C LEU A 67 0.38 10.55 -5.96
N LEU A 68 -0.67 10.58 -6.78
CA LEU A 68 -0.65 11.10 -8.15
C LEU A 68 -0.87 12.62 -8.25
N ASN A 69 -1.15 13.31 -7.14
CA ASN A 69 -1.52 14.73 -7.13
C ASN A 69 -2.66 15.05 -8.13
N LEU A 70 -3.71 14.22 -8.16
CA LEU A 70 -4.84 14.45 -9.07
C LEU A 70 -5.53 15.77 -8.74
N ASP A 71 -5.80 16.59 -9.76
CA ASP A 71 -6.58 17.82 -9.64
C ASP A 71 -8.08 17.49 -9.52
N LEU A 72 -8.47 17.02 -8.33
CA LEU A 72 -9.84 16.70 -7.94
C LEU A 72 -10.05 17.14 -6.49
N THR A 73 -11.26 17.59 -6.17
CA THR A 73 -11.58 17.92 -4.78
C THR A 73 -11.62 16.67 -3.91
N ASP A 74 -11.17 16.82 -2.68
CA ASP A 74 -11.22 15.83 -1.62
C ASP A 74 -12.60 15.16 -1.46
N ALA A 75 -13.67 15.95 -1.60
CA ALA A 75 -15.05 15.45 -1.55
C ALA A 75 -15.40 14.57 -2.76
N ARG A 76 -14.90 14.92 -3.95
CA ARG A 76 -15.12 14.15 -5.18
C ARG A 76 -14.36 12.83 -5.14
N ILE A 77 -13.10 12.84 -4.72
CA ILE A 77 -12.28 11.63 -4.56
C ILE A 77 -12.98 10.63 -3.62
N ARG A 78 -13.43 11.09 -2.44
CA ARG A 78 -14.15 10.23 -1.48
C ARG A 78 -15.45 9.66 -2.04
N LEU A 79 -16.17 10.41 -2.86
CA LEU A 79 -17.38 9.92 -3.53
C LEU A 79 -17.06 8.82 -4.55
N CYS A 80 -16.03 9.04 -5.37
CA CYS A 80 -15.56 8.09 -6.40
C CYS A 80 -14.99 6.80 -5.79
N ALA A 81 -14.32 6.90 -4.64
CA ALA A 81 -13.86 5.73 -3.89
C ALA A 81 -15.04 4.85 -3.45
N LYS A 82 -16.08 5.47 -2.88
CA LYS A 82 -17.24 4.79 -2.28
C LYS A 82 -18.25 4.20 -3.24
N ARG A 83 -18.39 4.81 -4.42
CA ARG A 83 -19.49 4.50 -5.35
C ARG A 83 -18.96 4.37 -6.76
N ASP A 84 -19.71 3.65 -7.58
CA ASP A 84 -19.47 3.66 -9.01
C ASP A 84 -19.81 5.02 -9.58
N PHE A 85 -19.03 5.44 -10.58
CA PHE A 85 -19.16 6.74 -11.20
C PHE A 85 -18.76 6.67 -12.66
N VAL A 86 -19.33 7.58 -13.44
CA VAL A 86 -18.90 7.83 -14.81
C VAL A 86 -17.90 9.00 -14.78
N PRO A 87 -16.69 8.84 -15.34
CA PRO A 87 -15.65 9.86 -15.29
C PRO A 87 -16.02 11.04 -16.19
N LYS A 88 -15.84 12.25 -15.68
CA LYS A 88 -16.15 13.50 -16.40
C LYS A 88 -14.94 14.16 -17.05
N ASN A 89 -13.75 13.78 -16.64
CA ASN A 89 -12.48 14.33 -17.12
C ASN A 89 -11.38 13.25 -17.03
N LYS A 90 -10.19 13.56 -17.56
CA LYS A 90 -9.05 12.65 -17.58
C LYS A 90 -8.59 12.22 -16.17
N ASN A 91 -8.66 13.09 -15.17
CA ASN A 91 -8.26 12.76 -13.79
C ASN A 91 -9.24 11.76 -13.16
N GLU A 92 -10.54 11.93 -13.38
CA GLU A 92 -11.57 10.97 -12.95
C GLU A 92 -11.44 9.65 -13.70
N GLN A 93 -11.06 9.68 -14.98
CA GLN A 93 -10.80 8.46 -15.75
C GLN A 93 -9.60 7.69 -15.18
N LEU A 94 -8.49 8.37 -14.88
CA LEU A 94 -7.34 7.75 -14.24
C LEU A 94 -7.69 7.17 -12.86
N LEU A 95 -8.49 7.90 -12.06
CA LEU A 95 -8.99 7.40 -10.78
C LEU A 95 -9.85 6.14 -10.93
N LEU A 96 -10.68 6.08 -11.97
CA LEU A 96 -11.48 4.89 -12.28
C LEU A 96 -10.58 3.70 -12.66
N ASN A 97 -9.58 3.92 -13.52
CA ASN A 97 -8.63 2.89 -13.92
C ASN A 97 -7.91 2.31 -12.70
N ILE A 98 -7.45 3.17 -11.78
CA ILE A 98 -6.81 2.76 -10.52
C ILE A 98 -7.78 1.99 -9.65
N LYS A 99 -9.03 2.46 -9.52
CA LYS A 99 -10.07 1.73 -8.77
C LYS A 99 -10.25 0.32 -9.28
N THR A 100 -10.35 0.14 -10.59
CA THR A 100 -10.46 -1.18 -11.21
C THR A 100 -9.23 -2.05 -10.96
N ILE A 101 -8.02 -1.48 -11.05
CA ILE A 101 -6.77 -2.21 -10.80
C ILE A 101 -6.68 -2.67 -9.33
N ILE A 102 -6.92 -1.76 -8.37
CA ILE A 102 -6.84 -2.06 -6.94
C ILE A 102 -7.88 -3.09 -6.53
N SER A 103 -9.13 -2.96 -7.00
CA SER A 103 -10.18 -3.97 -6.74
C SER A 103 -9.77 -5.34 -7.27
N ARG A 104 -9.24 -5.42 -8.50
CA ARG A 104 -8.78 -6.69 -9.09
C ARG A 104 -7.61 -7.30 -8.32
N ILE A 105 -6.69 -6.47 -7.81
CA ILE A 105 -5.60 -6.94 -6.95
C ILE A 105 -6.15 -7.50 -5.64
N GLN A 106 -7.06 -6.80 -4.95
CA GLN A 106 -7.69 -7.30 -3.72
C GLN A 106 -8.35 -8.67 -3.93
N GLU A 107 -9.08 -8.83 -5.03
CA GLU A 107 -9.76 -10.08 -5.38
C GLU A 107 -8.80 -11.24 -5.74
N ASN A 108 -7.66 -10.94 -6.39
CA ASN A 108 -6.83 -11.97 -7.04
C ASN A 108 -5.36 -11.98 -6.59
N HIS A 109 -5.00 -11.32 -5.48
CA HIS A 109 -3.60 -11.20 -5.05
C HIS A 109 -2.91 -12.56 -4.78
N THR A 110 -3.66 -13.57 -4.32
CA THR A 110 -3.11 -14.91 -4.00
C THR A 110 -2.66 -15.68 -5.25
N SER A 111 -3.37 -15.51 -6.37
CA SER A 111 -3.09 -16.19 -7.64
C SER A 111 -2.16 -15.40 -8.56
N PHE A 112 -1.72 -14.21 -8.16
CA PHE A 112 -0.89 -13.34 -8.99
C PHE A 112 0.44 -13.99 -9.36
N GLU A 113 0.81 -13.98 -10.64
CA GLU A 113 2.12 -14.44 -11.13
C GLU A 113 2.68 -13.44 -12.12
N LEU A 114 3.75 -12.75 -11.73
CA LEU A 114 4.34 -11.74 -12.61
C LEU A 114 4.88 -12.39 -13.89
N ILE A 115 4.20 -12.09 -15.00
CA ILE A 115 4.61 -12.41 -16.38
C ILE A 115 4.50 -11.14 -17.24
N SER A 116 5.29 -11.04 -18.32
CA SER A 116 5.30 -9.83 -19.16
C SER A 116 3.95 -9.50 -19.80
N ASN A 117 3.09 -10.51 -20.00
CA ASN A 117 1.73 -10.27 -20.47
C ASN A 117 0.87 -9.57 -19.41
N GLU A 118 0.98 -9.95 -18.14
CA GLU A 118 0.29 -9.26 -17.04
C GLU A 118 0.82 -7.84 -16.88
N ALA A 119 2.13 -7.64 -17.06
CA ALA A 119 2.74 -6.31 -17.13
C ALA A 119 2.07 -5.39 -18.16
N PHE A 120 1.85 -5.94 -19.35
CA PHE A 120 1.21 -5.21 -20.44
C PHE A 120 -0.30 -5.00 -20.24
N GLU A 121 -1.01 -5.99 -19.70
CA GLU A 121 -2.43 -5.84 -19.42
C GLU A 121 -2.68 -4.81 -18.32
N LEU A 122 -1.84 -4.78 -17.28
CA LEU A 122 -1.88 -3.73 -16.27
C LEU A 122 -1.61 -2.36 -16.86
N SER A 123 -0.60 -2.24 -17.74
CA SER A 123 -0.29 -0.97 -18.40
C SER A 123 -1.44 -0.50 -19.30
N LYS A 124 -2.13 -1.41 -20.00
CA LYS A 124 -3.35 -1.08 -20.76
C LYS A 124 -4.51 -0.63 -19.88
N MET A 125 -4.75 -1.33 -18.75
CA MET A 125 -5.81 -0.96 -17.81
C MET A 125 -5.57 0.45 -17.27
N LEU A 126 -4.32 0.79 -16.94
CA LEU A 126 -3.92 2.11 -16.49
C LEU A 126 -4.09 3.18 -17.57
N ALA A 127 -3.73 2.85 -18.82
CA ALA A 127 -3.78 3.75 -19.98
C ALA A 127 -5.19 3.99 -20.55
N LYS A 128 -6.18 3.18 -20.17
CA LYS A 128 -7.53 3.19 -20.77
C LYS A 128 -8.16 4.59 -20.71
N ASP A 129 -8.50 5.14 -21.88
CA ASP A 129 -9.12 6.45 -22.07
C ASP A 129 -8.38 7.62 -21.38
N PHE A 130 -7.08 7.45 -21.10
CA PHE A 130 -6.22 8.44 -20.43
C PHE A 130 -5.02 8.83 -21.30
N GLU A 131 -3.90 8.13 -21.15
CA GLU A 131 -2.65 8.32 -21.90
C GLU A 131 -2.07 6.95 -22.27
N PRO A 132 -1.63 6.76 -23.53
CA PRO A 132 -1.13 5.47 -23.95
C PRO A 132 0.20 5.14 -23.26
N ILE A 133 0.30 3.91 -22.75
CA ILE A 133 1.52 3.32 -22.24
C ILE A 133 1.94 2.21 -23.20
N LYS A 134 3.14 2.31 -23.76
CA LYS A 134 3.72 1.33 -24.68
C LYS A 134 5.03 0.81 -24.13
N TRP A 135 5.49 -0.30 -24.71
CA TRP A 135 6.83 -0.79 -24.44
C TRP A 135 7.88 0.26 -24.80
N GLY A 136 8.80 0.47 -23.87
CA GLY A 136 10.05 1.17 -24.14
C GLY A 136 10.85 0.48 -25.24
N ARG A 137 11.81 1.20 -25.80
CA ARG A 137 12.65 0.70 -26.89
C ARG A 137 14.11 0.83 -26.54
N ARG A 138 14.91 -0.18 -26.89
CA ARG A 138 16.38 -0.12 -26.81
C ARG A 138 16.97 -0.22 -28.21
N LEU A 139 18.17 0.32 -28.39
CA LEU A 139 18.94 0.13 -29.61
C LEU A 139 19.33 -1.34 -29.72
N LYS A 140 19.13 -1.93 -30.89
CA LYS A 140 19.64 -3.26 -31.20
C LYS A 140 21.13 -3.15 -31.42
N GLU A 141 21.93 -3.77 -30.57
CA GLU A 141 23.36 -3.92 -30.82
C GLU A 141 23.53 -4.77 -32.08
N THR A 142 24.21 -4.21 -33.08
CA THR A 142 24.59 -4.92 -34.31
C THR A 142 26.09 -4.72 -34.52
N ASP A 143 26.83 -5.81 -34.75
CA ASP A 143 28.30 -5.81 -34.97
C ASP A 143 28.78 -4.99 -36.20
N SER A 144 27.88 -4.36 -36.94
CA SER A 144 28.20 -3.69 -38.20
C SER A 144 27.99 -2.18 -38.09
N LEU A 145 29.11 -1.44 -38.18
CA LEU A 145 29.22 0.03 -38.13
C LEU A 145 28.34 0.80 -39.16
N TYR A 146 27.68 0.11 -40.09
CA TYR A 146 27.05 0.71 -41.28
C TYR A 146 25.54 0.41 -41.45
N LYS A 147 24.82 -0.07 -40.43
CA LYS A 147 23.35 -0.23 -40.50
C LYS A 147 22.59 0.84 -39.74
N SER A 148 21.42 1.19 -40.28
CA SER A 148 20.44 2.07 -39.64
C SER A 148 20.15 1.61 -38.21
N LYS A 149 20.07 2.57 -37.27
CA LYS A 149 19.73 2.30 -35.87
C LYS A 149 18.39 1.57 -35.79
N SER A 150 18.43 0.27 -35.53
CA SER A 150 17.25 -0.58 -35.32
C SER A 150 16.90 -0.57 -33.84
N TYR A 151 15.62 -0.46 -33.52
CA TYR A 151 15.14 -0.46 -32.14
C TYR A 151 14.30 -1.72 -31.88
N VAL A 152 14.51 -2.35 -30.73
CA VAL A 152 13.73 -3.51 -30.27
C VAL A 152 12.93 -3.16 -29.02
N SER A 153 11.80 -3.84 -28.84
CA SER A 153 10.93 -3.69 -27.66
C SER A 153 11.64 -4.19 -26.41
N LYS A 154 11.47 -3.48 -25.29
CA LYS A 154 11.99 -3.90 -23.98
C LYS A 154 11.18 -5.03 -23.31
N ARG A 155 10.20 -5.63 -24.01
CA ARG A 155 9.47 -6.81 -23.53
C ARG A 155 10.42 -7.97 -23.15
N GLU A 156 11.39 -8.26 -24.01
CA GLU A 156 12.38 -9.32 -23.75
C GLU A 156 13.27 -9.00 -22.53
N ASP A 157 13.52 -7.71 -22.27
CA ASP A 157 14.27 -7.28 -21.09
C ASP A 157 13.46 -7.55 -19.82
N LEU A 158 12.14 -7.30 -19.86
CA LEU A 158 11.24 -7.63 -18.76
C LEU A 158 11.15 -9.14 -18.54
N ASP A 159 11.03 -9.94 -19.60
CA ASP A 159 11.02 -11.41 -19.50
C ASP A 159 12.29 -11.91 -18.79
N SER A 160 13.45 -11.37 -19.18
CA SER A 160 14.74 -11.70 -18.56
C SER A 160 14.78 -11.30 -17.07
N LEU A 161 14.22 -10.13 -16.73
CA LEU A 161 14.16 -9.63 -15.35
C LEU A 161 13.23 -10.47 -14.46
N ILE A 162 12.09 -10.89 -15.01
CA ILE A 162 11.16 -11.79 -14.34
C ILE A 162 11.79 -13.17 -14.13
N GLU A 163 12.54 -13.69 -15.12
CA GLU A 163 13.25 -14.96 -14.96
C GLU A 163 14.32 -14.89 -13.86
N LEU A 164 15.08 -13.79 -13.83
CA LEU A 164 16.08 -13.54 -12.79
C LEU A 164 15.43 -13.43 -11.40
N LEU A 165 14.31 -12.70 -11.29
CA LEU A 165 13.51 -12.60 -10.08
C LEU A 165 13.08 -13.98 -9.57
N ASN A 166 12.40 -14.75 -10.43
CA ASN A 166 11.87 -16.07 -10.08
C ASN A 166 12.99 -17.03 -9.68
N THR A 167 14.12 -17.01 -10.39
CA THR A 167 15.29 -17.84 -10.06
C THR A 167 15.90 -17.43 -8.72
N THR A 168 15.98 -16.14 -8.43
CA THR A 168 16.53 -15.63 -7.17
C THR A 168 15.63 -16.00 -5.98
N ILE A 169 14.30 -15.86 -6.13
CA ILE A 169 13.33 -16.30 -5.11
C ILE A 169 13.42 -17.80 -4.87
N ARG A 170 13.50 -18.63 -5.93
CA ARG A 170 13.62 -20.09 -5.81
C ARG A 170 14.88 -20.54 -5.07
N LYS A 171 16.00 -19.84 -5.25
CA LYS A 171 17.27 -20.14 -4.57
C LYS A 171 17.19 -19.90 -3.06
N LYS A 172 16.31 -19.02 -2.57
CA LYS A 172 16.12 -18.70 -1.15
C LYS A 172 17.39 -18.24 -0.41
N ASN A 173 18.36 -17.68 -1.13
CA ASN A 173 19.60 -17.15 -0.56
C ASN A 173 19.45 -15.72 -0.04
N TYR A 174 18.39 -15.03 -0.44
CA TYR A 174 18.12 -13.64 -0.11
C TYR A 174 16.70 -13.51 0.41
N GLU A 175 16.49 -12.56 1.31
CA GLU A 175 15.17 -12.23 1.81
C GLU A 175 14.30 -11.60 0.71
N LEU A 176 13.00 -11.91 0.74
CA LEU A 176 12.06 -11.62 -0.34
C LEU A 176 11.94 -10.11 -0.64
N THR A 177 11.73 -9.29 0.38
CA THR A 177 11.47 -7.85 0.21
C THR A 177 12.72 -7.11 -0.30
N ASN A 178 13.92 -7.58 0.05
CA ASN A 178 15.18 -7.15 -0.57
C ASN A 178 15.27 -7.52 -2.06
N VAL A 179 14.88 -8.75 -2.42
CA VAL A 179 14.80 -9.19 -3.82
C VAL A 179 13.83 -8.31 -4.62
N LEU A 180 12.63 -8.04 -4.06
CA LEU A 180 11.63 -7.19 -4.70
C LEU A 180 12.08 -5.74 -4.84
N THR A 181 12.84 -5.21 -3.87
CA THR A 181 13.40 -3.85 -3.94
C THR A 181 14.45 -3.74 -5.05
N ASN A 182 15.31 -4.74 -5.21
CA ASN A 182 16.29 -4.77 -6.30
C ASN A 182 15.63 -4.91 -7.67
N PHE A 183 14.62 -5.78 -7.77
CA PHE A 183 13.78 -5.88 -8.97
C PHE A 183 13.13 -4.53 -9.31
N TYR A 184 12.57 -3.84 -8.32
CA TYR A 184 11.95 -2.53 -8.51
C TYR A 184 12.95 -1.51 -9.07
N VAL A 185 14.17 -1.45 -8.53
CA VAL A 185 15.22 -0.54 -9.03
C VAL A 185 15.63 -0.89 -10.46
N ASP A 186 15.79 -2.17 -10.79
CA ASP A 186 16.08 -2.59 -12.18
C ASP A 186 14.94 -2.19 -13.13
N PHE A 187 13.69 -2.50 -12.78
CA PHE A 187 12.52 -2.14 -13.60
C PHE A 187 12.43 -0.63 -13.88
N ILE A 188 12.71 0.19 -12.86
CA ILE A 188 12.71 1.65 -12.98
C ILE A 188 13.78 2.12 -13.96
N ASN A 189 15.03 1.69 -13.78
CA ASN A 189 16.16 2.15 -14.61
C ASN A 189 16.14 1.55 -16.02
N MET A 190 15.57 0.37 -16.18
CA MET A 190 15.39 -0.25 -17.49
C MET A 190 14.34 0.46 -18.32
N GLU A 191 13.52 1.37 -17.75
CA GLU A 191 12.46 2.11 -18.44
C GLU A 191 11.65 1.19 -19.37
N ILE A 192 11.09 0.14 -18.77
CA ILE A 192 10.37 -0.94 -19.48
C ILE A 192 9.19 -0.38 -20.28
N PHE A 193 8.51 0.64 -19.75
CA PHE A 193 7.44 1.37 -20.41
C PHE A 193 7.87 2.80 -20.73
N ASP A 194 7.34 3.36 -21.84
CA ASP A 194 7.67 4.71 -22.31
C ASP A 194 7.07 5.82 -21.43
N ASN A 195 5.88 5.59 -20.88
CA ASN A 195 5.16 6.50 -20.00
C ASN A 195 4.73 5.79 -18.72
N HIS A 196 4.65 6.53 -17.61
CA HIS A 196 4.16 6.05 -16.32
C HIS A 196 4.88 4.79 -15.80
N ASN A 197 6.15 4.59 -16.18
CA ASN A 197 6.95 3.42 -15.80
C ASN A 197 7.02 3.26 -14.27
N ASP A 198 7.26 4.35 -13.55
CA ASP A 198 7.34 4.36 -12.09
C ASP A 198 6.04 3.93 -11.42
N LEU A 199 4.91 4.30 -12.02
CA LEU A 199 3.58 3.95 -11.51
C LEU A 199 3.29 2.47 -11.70
N VAL A 200 3.59 1.95 -12.88
CA VAL A 200 3.46 0.52 -13.20
C VAL A 200 4.37 -0.30 -12.28
N ALA A 201 5.62 0.13 -12.08
CA ALA A 201 6.59 -0.51 -11.18
C ALA A 201 6.09 -0.54 -9.73
N LEU A 202 5.51 0.57 -9.24
CA LEU A 202 5.01 0.65 -7.87
C LEU A 202 3.78 -0.25 -7.67
N ILE A 203 2.88 -0.31 -8.64
CA ILE A 203 1.74 -1.24 -8.57
C ILE A 203 2.23 -2.68 -8.57
N PHE A 204 3.26 -3.03 -9.36
CA PHE A 204 3.83 -4.38 -9.32
C PHE A 204 4.49 -4.71 -7.98
N LEU A 205 5.29 -3.78 -7.44
CA LEU A 205 5.87 -3.95 -6.12
C LEU A 205 4.77 -4.21 -5.07
N TYR A 206 3.71 -3.40 -5.08
CA TYR A 206 2.56 -3.59 -4.21
C TYR A 206 1.90 -4.97 -4.38
N THR A 207 1.58 -5.38 -5.60
CA THR A 207 0.93 -6.68 -5.87
C THR A 207 1.80 -7.86 -5.42
N MET A 208 3.11 -7.81 -5.68
CA MET A 208 4.05 -8.87 -5.25
C MET A 208 4.20 -8.94 -3.73
N LEU A 209 4.20 -7.78 -3.06
CA LEU A 209 4.18 -7.72 -1.60
C LEU A 209 2.86 -8.28 -1.07
N PHE A 210 1.73 -7.86 -1.62
CA PHE A 210 0.42 -8.28 -1.15
C PHE A 210 0.21 -9.80 -1.27
N LYS A 211 0.67 -10.41 -2.37
CA LYS A 211 0.72 -11.89 -2.49
C LYS A 211 1.39 -12.58 -1.29
N ASN A 212 2.41 -11.94 -0.70
CA ASN A 212 3.21 -12.53 0.38
C ASN A 212 2.88 -11.97 1.77
N PHE A 213 2.13 -10.87 1.83
CA PHE A 213 1.75 -10.13 3.03
C PHE A 213 0.27 -9.75 2.89
N GLU A 214 -0.61 -10.70 3.18
CA GLU A 214 -2.08 -10.57 3.07
C GLU A 214 -2.68 -9.47 3.97
N ILE A 215 -1.86 -8.86 4.83
CA ILE A 215 -2.26 -7.79 5.73
C ILE A 215 -2.89 -6.60 5.00
N PHE A 216 -2.52 -6.38 3.73
CA PHE A 216 -3.06 -5.29 2.91
C PHE A 216 -4.53 -5.50 2.48
N SER A 217 -5.17 -6.61 2.86
CA SER A 217 -6.63 -6.72 2.83
C SER A 217 -7.32 -5.83 3.88
N TYR A 218 -6.59 -5.44 4.93
CA TYR A 218 -7.16 -4.73 6.10
C TYR A 218 -6.57 -3.32 6.31
N VAL A 219 -5.55 -2.95 5.53
CA VAL A 219 -4.86 -1.65 5.66
C VAL A 219 -4.31 -1.20 4.32
N SER A 220 -4.45 0.10 4.05
CA SER A 220 -3.89 0.70 2.83
C SER A 220 -2.36 0.75 2.88
N PHE A 221 -1.71 0.11 1.90
CA PHE A 221 -0.27 0.27 1.66
C PHE A 221 0.06 1.71 1.26
N PHE A 222 -0.73 2.29 0.36
CA PHE A 222 -0.47 3.61 -0.20
C PHE A 222 -0.58 4.74 0.83
N LYS A 223 -1.37 4.54 1.90
CA LYS A 223 -1.42 5.45 3.06
C LYS A 223 -0.06 5.64 3.71
N TYR A 224 0.68 4.55 3.92
CA TYR A 224 2.01 4.57 4.53
C TYR A 224 3.11 4.90 3.53
N PHE A 225 2.96 4.47 2.28
CA PHE A 225 3.84 4.87 1.19
C PHE A 225 3.87 6.39 1.03
N ASN A 226 2.70 7.06 1.01
CA ASN A 226 2.63 8.51 0.89
C ASN A 226 3.36 9.26 2.00
N LYS A 227 3.27 8.79 3.25
CA LYS A 227 4.00 9.38 4.40
C LYS A 227 5.51 9.29 4.23
N ASN A 228 5.99 8.31 3.46
CA ASN A 228 7.39 8.05 3.20
C ASN A 228 7.83 8.44 1.78
N LYS A 229 6.97 9.08 0.98
CA LYS A 229 7.22 9.34 -0.45
C LYS A 229 8.52 10.13 -0.70
N GLU A 230 8.80 11.14 0.11
CA GLU A 230 10.02 11.95 -0.02
C GLU A 230 11.28 11.12 0.27
N ARG A 231 11.27 10.37 1.39
CA ARG A 231 12.35 9.45 1.76
C ARG A 231 12.55 8.38 0.68
N TRP A 232 11.45 7.82 0.17
CA TRP A 232 11.45 6.83 -0.91
C TRP A 232 12.12 7.38 -2.16
N ASN A 233 11.73 8.58 -2.60
CA ASN A 233 12.32 9.23 -3.77
C ASN A 233 13.82 9.49 -3.60
N LEU A 234 14.25 9.97 -2.43
CA LEU A 234 15.67 10.18 -2.13
C LEU A 234 16.47 8.86 -2.18
N ALA A 235 15.96 7.82 -1.54
CA ALA A 235 16.59 6.50 -1.55
C ALA A 235 16.61 5.89 -2.97
N LEU A 236 15.54 6.08 -3.75
CA LEU A 236 15.49 5.67 -5.15
C LEU A 236 16.52 6.41 -5.99
N SER A 237 16.64 7.74 -5.84
CA SER A 237 17.68 8.52 -6.54
C SER A 237 19.09 8.02 -6.23
N GLN A 238 19.38 7.66 -4.98
CA GLN A 238 20.66 7.07 -4.59
C GLN A 238 20.90 5.69 -5.22
N ALA A 239 19.88 4.81 -5.20
CA ALA A 239 19.97 3.51 -5.83
C ALA A 239 20.21 3.62 -7.35
N LYS A 240 19.55 4.59 -8.01
CA LYS A 240 19.73 4.86 -9.45
C LYS A 240 21.13 5.39 -9.79
N TYR A 241 21.73 6.22 -8.94
CA TYR A 241 22.98 6.93 -9.25
C TYR A 241 24.13 6.01 -9.69
N ASN A 242 24.31 4.88 -9.00
CA ASN A 242 25.36 3.90 -9.30
C ASN A 242 24.83 2.63 -10.00
N TRP A 243 23.59 2.67 -10.48
CA TRP A 243 22.97 1.52 -11.13
C TRP A 243 23.73 1.11 -12.38
N ASP A 244 24.16 2.07 -13.20
CA ASP A 244 24.84 1.80 -14.45
C ASP A 244 26.19 1.09 -14.29
N SER A 245 26.87 1.33 -13.16
CA SER A 245 28.13 0.68 -12.79
C SER A 245 27.92 -0.61 -11.99
N SER A 246 26.68 -1.10 -11.84
CA SER A 246 26.34 -2.28 -11.05
C SER A 246 26.65 -2.15 -9.55
N PHE A 247 26.69 -0.91 -9.03
CA PHE A 247 26.91 -0.60 -7.61
C PHE A 247 25.68 0.09 -7.00
N SER A 248 24.48 -0.27 -7.47
CA SER A 248 23.21 0.21 -6.90
C SER A 248 23.15 -0.07 -5.41
N GLN A 249 22.82 0.95 -4.61
CA GLN A 249 22.65 0.85 -3.16
C GLN A 249 21.15 0.84 -2.82
N THR A 250 20.59 -0.33 -2.56
CA THR A 250 19.15 -0.48 -2.30
C THR A 250 18.77 -0.51 -0.82
N ASP A 251 19.75 -0.47 0.08
CA ASP A 251 19.54 -0.69 1.52
C ASP A 251 18.54 0.30 2.14
N MET A 252 18.65 1.58 1.80
CA MET A 252 17.73 2.61 2.29
C MET A 252 16.30 2.40 1.76
N LEU A 253 16.14 1.93 0.51
CA LEU A 253 14.82 1.61 -0.03
C LEU A 253 14.21 0.43 0.72
N SER A 254 14.98 -0.63 0.97
CA SER A 254 14.54 -1.77 1.75
C SER A 254 14.09 -1.36 3.15
N GLU A 255 14.87 -0.53 3.85
CA GLU A 255 14.52 -0.05 5.19
C GLU A 255 13.23 0.78 5.22
N ILE A 256 13.03 1.65 4.23
CA ILE A 256 11.78 2.41 4.09
C ILE A 256 10.61 1.46 3.81
N LEU A 257 10.81 0.43 2.98
CA LEU A 257 9.79 -0.58 2.73
C LEU A 257 9.42 -1.33 4.01
N PHE A 258 10.41 -1.66 4.84
CA PHE A 258 10.17 -2.34 6.12
C PHE A 258 9.37 -1.45 7.07
N ASP A 259 9.70 -0.16 7.17
CA ASP A 259 8.95 0.81 7.97
C ASP A 259 7.49 0.91 7.49
N ILE A 260 7.26 0.99 6.18
CA ILE A 260 5.90 0.97 5.60
C ILE A 260 5.14 -0.28 6.04
N MET A 261 5.74 -1.47 5.88
CA MET A 261 5.09 -2.73 6.24
C MET A 261 4.84 -2.87 7.75
N ILE A 262 5.82 -2.53 8.59
CA ILE A 262 5.67 -2.56 10.05
C ILE A 262 4.53 -1.63 10.49
N LYS A 263 4.45 -0.41 9.93
CA LYS A 263 3.37 0.52 10.25
C LYS A 263 2.00 0.05 9.77
N SER A 264 1.94 -0.65 8.65
CA SER A 264 0.73 -1.35 8.22
C SER A 264 0.29 -2.42 9.22
N TYR A 265 1.23 -3.24 9.72
CA TYR A 265 0.94 -4.22 10.76
C TYR A 265 0.50 -3.58 12.09
N ASP A 266 1.16 -2.51 12.53
CA ASP A 266 0.78 -1.75 13.73
C ASP A 266 -0.69 -1.29 13.65
N GLU A 267 -1.12 -0.79 12.49
CA GLU A 267 -2.50 -0.34 12.28
C GLU A 267 -3.49 -1.49 12.33
N VAL A 268 -3.21 -2.61 11.68
CA VAL A 268 -4.10 -3.77 11.71
C VAL A 268 -4.19 -4.36 13.11
N ASN A 269 -3.08 -4.40 13.84
CA ASN A 269 -3.07 -4.84 15.23
C ASN A 269 -4.00 -3.99 16.10
N ARG A 270 -3.99 -2.66 15.91
CA ARG A 270 -4.94 -1.76 16.58
C ARG A 270 -6.39 -2.03 16.16
N LYS A 271 -6.66 -2.19 14.85
CA LYS A 271 -8.00 -2.54 14.33
C LYS A 271 -8.49 -3.87 14.92
N ALA A 272 -7.61 -4.85 15.10
CA ALA A 272 -7.93 -6.14 15.68
C ALA A 272 -8.31 -6.03 17.16
N TYR A 273 -7.55 -5.27 17.96
CA TYR A 273 -7.90 -5.01 19.35
C TYR A 273 -9.24 -4.27 19.49
N GLU A 274 -9.50 -3.28 18.65
CA GLU A 274 -10.77 -2.54 18.63
C GLU A 274 -11.93 -3.48 18.27
N TYR A 275 -11.80 -4.25 17.18
CA TYR A 275 -12.82 -5.20 16.74
C TYR A 275 -13.10 -6.30 17.78
N GLU A 276 -12.07 -6.86 18.41
CA GLU A 276 -12.22 -7.89 19.43
C GLU A 276 -12.94 -7.38 20.68
N PHE A 277 -12.67 -6.14 21.09
CA PHE A 277 -13.38 -5.51 22.21
C PHE A 277 -14.85 -5.21 21.86
N GLU A 278 -15.14 -4.91 20.60
CA GLU A 278 -16.44 -4.42 20.15
C GLU A 278 -17.40 -5.50 19.67
N LYS A 279 -16.91 -6.67 19.24
CA LYS A 279 -17.74 -7.75 18.70
C LYS A 279 -18.83 -8.24 19.67
N ASP A 280 -18.57 -8.14 20.99
CA ASP A 280 -19.48 -8.56 22.06
C ASP A 280 -20.26 -7.38 22.67
N LEU A 281 -19.95 -6.14 22.28
CA LEU A 281 -20.66 -4.94 22.73
C LEU A 281 -21.86 -4.63 21.83
N ASN A 282 -22.86 -3.97 22.40
CA ASN A 282 -23.91 -3.35 21.58
C ASN A 282 -23.26 -2.31 20.66
N LYS A 283 -23.56 -2.36 19.36
CA LYS A 283 -22.98 -1.48 18.32
C LYS A 283 -23.04 0.01 18.69
N SER A 284 -24.08 0.44 19.42
CA SER A 284 -24.22 1.85 19.83
C SER A 284 -23.31 2.24 21.00
N ASP A 285 -22.94 1.30 21.87
CA ASP A 285 -22.03 1.53 23.00
C ASP A 285 -20.57 1.43 22.54
N SER A 286 -20.32 0.54 21.59
CA SER A 286 -19.06 0.41 20.87
C SER A 286 -18.67 1.72 20.15
N ILE A 287 -19.57 2.29 19.35
CA ILE A 287 -19.37 3.61 18.71
C ILE A 287 -19.12 4.71 19.75
N GLU A 288 -19.88 4.72 20.85
CA GLU A 288 -19.70 5.70 21.93
C GLU A 288 -18.29 5.63 22.54
N ASN A 289 -17.82 4.43 22.87
CA ASN A 289 -16.48 4.22 23.43
C ASN A 289 -15.38 4.74 22.48
N THR A 290 -15.51 4.48 21.19
CA THR A 290 -14.57 5.00 20.18
C THR A 290 -14.63 6.52 20.08
N ILE A 291 -15.84 7.11 20.06
CA ILE A 291 -16.02 8.56 20.03
C ILE A 291 -15.33 9.25 21.22
N LEU A 292 -15.47 8.69 22.42
CA LEU A 292 -14.89 9.25 23.63
C LEU A 292 -13.35 9.13 23.71
N LYS A 293 -12.73 8.35 22.82
CA LYS A 293 -11.27 8.19 22.69
C LYS A 293 -10.64 9.13 21.65
N PHE A 294 -11.43 9.72 20.74
CA PHE A 294 -10.86 10.63 19.75
C PHE A 294 -10.26 11.88 20.40
N ASP A 295 -9.15 12.35 19.84
CA ASP A 295 -8.69 13.72 20.09
C ASP A 295 -9.81 14.68 19.72
N LYS A 296 -9.95 15.78 20.48
CA LYS A 296 -11.16 16.63 20.60
C LYS A 296 -12.07 16.74 19.37
N LEU A 297 -11.55 16.75 18.14
CA LEU A 297 -12.32 16.80 16.91
C LEU A 297 -12.27 15.49 16.13
N PHE A 298 -13.42 14.98 15.72
CA PHE A 298 -13.54 13.81 14.85
C PHE A 298 -14.62 13.99 13.78
N THR A 299 -14.65 13.07 12.83
CA THR A 299 -15.59 13.01 11.72
C THR A 299 -16.36 11.69 11.72
N LYS A 300 -17.51 11.68 11.04
CA LYS A 300 -18.22 10.41 10.78
C LYS A 300 -17.35 9.40 10.02
N GLU A 301 -16.42 9.87 9.20
CA GLU A 301 -15.54 9.00 8.42
C GLU A 301 -14.55 8.24 9.31
N GLU A 302 -13.96 8.92 10.30
CA GLU A 302 -13.08 8.26 11.28
C GLU A 302 -13.82 7.20 12.09
N ILE A 303 -15.10 7.42 12.41
CA ILE A 303 -15.94 6.36 13.02
C ILE A 303 -16.06 5.17 12.08
N ARG A 304 -16.31 5.36 10.78
CA ARG A 304 -16.44 4.24 9.84
C ARG A 304 -15.15 3.45 9.68
N ILE A 305 -14.00 4.11 9.69
CA ILE A 305 -12.69 3.45 9.60
C ILE A 305 -12.47 2.51 10.79
N ASN A 306 -12.87 2.93 11.99
CA ASN A 306 -12.76 2.10 13.20
C ASN A 306 -13.92 1.09 13.34
N HIS A 307 -15.11 1.39 12.79
CA HIS A 307 -16.34 0.58 12.88
C HIS A 307 -16.83 0.13 11.51
N PRO A 308 -16.06 -0.70 10.78
CA PRO A 308 -16.33 -1.03 9.38
C PRO A 308 -17.65 -1.77 9.16
N THR A 309 -18.14 -2.47 10.20
CA THR A 309 -19.31 -3.35 10.15
C THR A 309 -20.62 -2.67 10.58
N VAL A 310 -20.53 -1.38 10.94
CA VAL A 310 -21.66 -0.66 11.52
C VAL A 310 -22.33 0.23 10.47
N SER A 311 -23.66 0.05 10.34
CA SER A 311 -24.42 0.79 9.33
C SER A 311 -24.44 2.29 9.59
N ASP A 312 -24.56 3.05 8.51
CA ASP A 312 -24.65 4.50 8.55
C ASP A 312 -25.81 5.03 9.41
N SER A 313 -26.91 4.26 9.47
CA SER A 313 -28.08 4.59 10.28
C SER A 313 -27.79 4.41 11.78
N THR A 314 -27.05 3.37 12.16
CA THR A 314 -26.60 3.11 13.52
C THR A 314 -25.62 4.18 14.00
N ILE A 315 -24.66 4.57 13.16
CA ILE A 315 -23.73 5.68 13.47
C ILE A 315 -24.50 6.98 13.69
N ASN A 316 -25.41 7.32 12.77
CA ASN A 316 -26.21 8.55 12.89
C ASN A 316 -27.10 8.55 14.15
N ARG A 317 -27.72 7.41 14.49
CA ARG A 317 -28.54 7.25 15.69
C ARG A 317 -27.70 7.46 16.96
N THR A 318 -26.49 6.90 16.98
CA THR A 318 -25.58 7.04 18.12
C THR A 318 -25.09 8.49 18.26
N LEU A 319 -24.69 9.14 17.16
CA LEU A 319 -24.34 10.57 17.18
C LEU A 319 -25.49 11.46 17.69
N ALA A 320 -26.72 11.19 17.25
CA ALA A 320 -27.89 11.91 17.73
C ALA A 320 -28.14 11.69 19.24
N ARG A 321 -28.02 10.44 19.71
CA ARG A 321 -28.12 10.09 21.13
C ARG A 321 -27.06 10.83 21.96
N LEU A 322 -25.78 10.75 21.58
CA LEU A 322 -24.67 11.39 22.31
C LEU A 322 -24.75 12.93 22.30
N ARG A 323 -25.27 13.52 21.23
CA ARG A 323 -25.58 14.95 21.17
C ARG A 323 -26.67 15.32 22.16
N ASN A 324 -27.75 14.54 22.23
CA ASN A 324 -28.85 14.75 23.19
C ASN A 324 -28.37 14.55 24.64
N GLU A 325 -27.42 13.66 24.86
CA GLU A 325 -26.74 13.45 26.15
C GLU A 325 -25.66 14.50 26.48
N ASN A 326 -25.48 15.53 25.65
CA ASN A 326 -24.46 16.59 25.79
C ASN A 326 -23.00 16.07 25.87
N LYS A 327 -22.72 14.88 25.35
CA LYS A 327 -21.36 14.30 25.31
C LYS A 327 -20.54 14.84 24.14
N ILE A 328 -21.20 15.23 23.06
CA ILE A 328 -20.59 15.78 21.84
C ILE A 328 -21.37 16.97 21.29
N ILE A 329 -20.71 17.85 20.54
CA ILE A 329 -21.34 18.91 19.74
C ILE A 329 -20.89 18.86 18.28
N PRO A 330 -21.76 19.20 17.33
CA PRO A 330 -21.36 19.43 15.94
C PRO A 330 -20.66 20.78 15.79
N ILE A 331 -19.49 20.80 15.14
CA ILE A 331 -18.71 21.98 14.74
C ILE A 331 -18.95 22.28 13.25
N GLY A 332 -20.20 22.14 12.80
CA GLY A 332 -20.60 22.34 11.42
C GLY A 332 -21.91 21.63 11.07
N THR A 333 -22.37 21.79 9.83
CA THR A 333 -23.62 21.19 9.33
C THR A 333 -23.35 20.29 8.12
N GLY A 334 -24.25 19.32 7.89
CA GLY A 334 -24.19 18.45 6.71
C GLY A 334 -23.30 17.21 6.84
N ARG A 335 -23.01 16.56 5.70
CA ARG A 335 -22.33 15.24 5.64
C ARG A 335 -20.85 15.27 6.03
N SER A 336 -20.22 16.44 5.99
CA SER A 336 -18.82 16.67 6.36
C SER A 336 -18.69 17.37 7.73
N ALA A 337 -19.75 17.35 8.55
CA ALA A 337 -19.71 17.93 9.87
C ALA A 337 -18.61 17.28 10.71
N LYS A 338 -17.78 18.13 11.31
CA LYS A 338 -16.87 17.73 12.39
C LYS A 338 -17.64 17.74 13.70
N TRP A 339 -17.26 16.86 14.60
CA TRP A 339 -17.83 16.72 15.92
C TRP A 339 -16.75 16.96 16.95
N GLN A 340 -17.13 17.57 18.07
CA GLN A 340 -16.25 17.78 19.20
C GLN A 340 -16.74 17.00 20.41
N VAL A 341 -15.83 16.28 21.07
CA VAL A 341 -16.11 15.64 22.36
C VAL A 341 -16.09 16.70 23.46
N ILE A 342 -17.17 16.79 24.24
CA ILE A 342 -17.30 17.71 25.39
C ILE A 342 -17.17 16.97 26.71
N ALA A 343 -17.60 15.70 26.76
CA ALA A 343 -17.42 14.87 27.94
C ALA A 343 -15.93 14.55 28.12
N LYS A 344 -15.28 15.15 29.13
CA LYS A 344 -13.98 14.67 29.60
C LYS A 344 -14.16 13.27 30.15
N ASN A 345 -13.50 12.29 29.56
CA ASN A 345 -13.25 11.02 30.23
C ASN A 345 -12.49 11.35 31.53
N LYS A 346 -13.17 11.29 32.69
CA LYS A 346 -12.50 10.89 33.93
C LYS A 346 -12.19 9.42 33.72
N SER A 347 -11.03 9.14 33.15
CA SER A 347 -10.46 7.80 33.21
C SER A 347 -10.26 7.49 34.70
N ASN A 348 -11.20 6.77 35.29
CA ASN A 348 -10.91 5.99 36.49
C ASN A 348 -9.99 4.85 36.05
N PHE A 349 -8.73 5.17 35.81
CA PHE A 349 -7.68 4.16 35.89
C PHE A 349 -7.60 3.79 37.38
N GLN A 350 -8.29 2.72 37.76
CA GLN A 350 -7.84 1.98 38.92
C GLN A 350 -6.50 1.36 38.52
N GLN A 351 -5.44 1.92 39.09
CA GLN A 351 -4.12 1.31 39.09
C GLN A 351 -4.29 -0.11 39.65
N LEU A 352 -3.89 -1.13 38.87
CA LEU A 352 -3.83 -2.50 39.36
C LEU A 352 -2.87 -2.53 40.56
N SER A 353 -3.44 -2.61 41.76
CA SER A 353 -2.69 -2.77 43.00
C SER A 353 -2.30 -4.24 43.15
N PHE A 354 -1.37 -4.72 42.33
CA PHE A 354 -0.80 -6.07 42.49
C PHE A 354 0.07 -6.20 43.77
N PHE A 355 0.40 -5.08 44.43
CA PHE A 355 1.30 -5.05 45.60
C PHE A 355 0.70 -4.39 46.84
N LYS A 356 -0.61 -4.45 47.04
CA LYS A 356 -1.17 -4.21 48.39
C LYS A 356 -1.28 -5.55 49.10
N GLU A 357 -0.14 -6.06 49.55
CA GLU A 357 -0.11 -7.04 50.64
C GLU A 357 -0.58 -6.34 51.92
N ASN A 358 -1.48 -7.01 52.64
CA ASN A 358 -1.86 -6.63 53.98
C ASN A 358 -0.65 -6.80 54.90
N LEU A 359 -0.15 -5.69 55.47
CA LEU A 359 0.29 -5.56 56.86
C LEU A 359 0.42 -4.08 57.24
#